data_AF-A0A4U6VGU8-F1
#
_entry.id   AF-A0A4U6VGU8-F1
#
_cell.length_a   1.000
_cell.length_b   1.000
_cell.length_c   1.000
_cell.angle_alpha   90.00
_cell.angle_beta   90.00
_cell.angle_gamma   90.00
#
_symmetry.space_group_name_H-M   'P 1'
#
loop_
_entity.id
_entity.type
_entity.pdbx_description
1 polymer ?
#
loop_
_entity_poly.entity_id
_entity_poly.type
_entity_poly.pdbx_seq_one_letter_code
_entity_poly.pdbx_strand_id
1 'polypeptide(L)'
;MLQGWKALYMNQHRRMAVAISDVVEFVGSSLNNGSLESEYYLKAIADLALIADIGFLDVQFFLFSRNHSAIINLIGLHYSISSLHVPPTEVSKALQACQVAGRKVCVNLLKLGRWFYGFRLRDEHESRKISLNELTMSEGAEVLAILNRGAVHEVFRLRVSLADMDE
;
A
#
# COMPACT_ATOMS: atom_id res chain seq x y z
N MET A 1 -10.26 -29.92 27.44
CA MET A 1 -9.10 -29.38 26.69
C MET A 1 -9.44 -28.23 25.72
N LEU A 2 -10.52 -27.46 25.93
CA LEU A 2 -10.92 -26.38 24.99
C LEU A 2 -10.21 -25.02 25.19
N GLN A 3 -9.52 -24.78 26.32
CA GLN A 3 -8.92 -23.47 26.62
C GLN A 3 -7.57 -23.21 25.93
N GLY A 4 -6.85 -24.24 25.49
CA GLY A 4 -5.51 -24.07 24.90
C GLY A 4 -5.50 -23.34 23.56
N TRP A 5 -6.43 -23.69 22.67
CA TRP A 5 -6.51 -23.11 21.32
C TRP A 5 -6.84 -21.60 21.34
N LYS A 6 -7.70 -21.17 22.26
CA LYS A 6 -8.03 -19.75 22.44
C LYS A 6 -6.81 -18.95 22.88
N ALA A 7 -6.03 -19.47 23.83
CA ALA A 7 -4.80 -18.83 24.28
C ALA A 7 -3.74 -18.76 23.16
N LEU A 8 -3.59 -19.84 22.38
CA LEU A 8 -2.69 -19.86 21.22
C LEU A 8 -3.11 -18.84 20.15
N TYR A 9 -4.40 -18.78 19.81
CA TYR A 9 -4.94 -17.80 18.88
C TYR A 9 -4.71 -16.36 19.37
N MET A 10 -5.02 -16.07 20.64
CA MET A 10 -4.80 -14.74 21.22
C MET A 10 -3.32 -14.35 21.18
N ASN A 11 -2.42 -15.29 21.46
CA ASN A 11 -0.99 -15.01 21.44
C ASN A 11 -0.49 -14.76 20.02
N GLN A 12 -0.93 -15.55 19.03
CA GLN A 12 -0.60 -15.31 17.63
C GLN A 12 -1.15 -13.98 17.13
N HIS A 13 -2.42 -13.67 17.40
CA HIS A 13 -3.03 -12.40 17.02
C HIS A 13 -2.29 -11.21 17.64
N ARG A 14 -1.87 -11.31 18.91
CA ARG A 14 -1.06 -10.27 19.57
C ARG A 14 0.31 -10.11 18.93
N ARG A 15 0.97 -11.21 18.55
CA ARG A 15 2.25 -11.17 17.83
C ARG A 15 2.12 -10.49 16.48
N MET A 16 1.08 -10.83 15.70
CA MET A 16 0.80 -10.20 14.42
C MET A 16 0.47 -8.72 14.58
N ALA A 17 -0.33 -8.36 15.59
CA ALA A 17 -0.65 -6.97 15.89
C ALA A 17 0.61 -6.13 16.14
N VAL A 18 1.56 -6.62 16.94
CA VAL A 18 2.82 -5.91 17.21
C VAL A 18 3.64 -5.78 15.93
N ALA A 19 3.87 -6.88 15.21
CA ALA A 19 4.71 -6.86 14.01
C ALA A 19 4.15 -5.95 12.91
N ILE A 20 2.83 -5.93 12.73
CA ILE A 20 2.17 -5.04 11.77
C ILE A 20 2.18 -3.59 12.27
N SER A 21 2.03 -3.37 13.59
CA SER A 21 2.13 -2.02 14.19
C SER A 21 3.48 -1.39 13.91
N ASP A 22 4.58 -2.15 14.00
CA ASP A 22 5.92 -1.65 13.69
C ASP A 22 6.01 -1.14 12.24
N VAL A 23 5.41 -1.85 11.29
CA VAL A 23 5.34 -1.40 9.88
C VAL A 23 4.46 -0.15 9.73
N VAL A 24 3.32 -0.11 10.42
CA VAL A 24 2.42 1.05 10.39
C VAL A 24 3.10 2.30 10.96
N GLU A 25 3.83 2.16 12.07
CA GLU A 25 4.62 3.25 12.68
C GLU A 25 5.77 3.70 11.79
N PHE A 26 6.47 2.75 11.16
CA PHE A 26 7.51 3.05 10.17
C PHE A 26 6.94 3.86 9.00
N VAL A 27 5.81 3.44 8.43
CA VAL A 27 5.17 4.21 7.35
C VAL A 27 4.71 5.58 7.86
N GLY A 28 4.09 5.63 9.03
CA GLY A 28 3.63 6.88 9.64
C GLY A 28 4.75 7.90 9.86
N SER A 29 5.90 7.46 10.37
CA SER A 29 7.09 8.30 10.56
C SER A 29 7.80 8.66 9.25
N SER A 30 7.62 7.88 8.19
CA SER A 30 8.18 8.12 6.86
C SER A 30 7.30 9.03 5.99
N LEU A 31 6.10 9.39 6.45
CA LEU A 31 5.22 10.32 5.74
C LEU A 31 5.78 11.74 5.82
N ASN A 32 5.90 12.39 4.67
CA ASN A 32 6.25 13.80 4.55
C ASN A 32 5.08 14.55 3.91
N ASN A 33 4.43 15.45 4.65
CA ASN A 33 3.24 16.20 4.22
C ASN A 33 2.15 15.28 3.62
N GLY A 34 1.82 14.18 4.31
CA GLY A 34 0.76 13.25 3.87
C GLY A 34 1.12 12.40 2.67
N SER A 35 2.42 12.28 2.35
CA SER A 35 2.88 11.52 1.19
C SER A 35 4.11 10.67 1.49
N LEU A 36 4.21 9.55 0.78
CA LEU A 36 5.21 8.51 0.97
C LEU A 36 5.98 8.30 -0.33
N GLU A 37 7.31 8.31 -0.26
CA GLU A 37 8.17 7.97 -1.39
C GLU A 37 8.11 6.47 -1.68
N SER A 38 8.29 6.10 -2.95
CA SER A 38 8.25 4.71 -3.40
C SER A 38 9.21 3.77 -2.69
N GLU A 39 10.38 4.25 -2.27
CA GLU A 39 11.36 3.46 -1.51
C GLU A 39 10.79 2.99 -0.17
N TYR A 40 10.15 3.88 0.60
CA TYR A 40 9.54 3.56 1.88
C TYR A 40 8.28 2.73 1.70
N TYR A 41 7.51 3.00 0.64
CA TYR A 41 6.34 2.21 0.27
C TYR A 41 6.71 0.74 -0.03
N LEU A 42 7.70 0.52 -0.90
CA LEU A 42 8.16 -0.82 -1.24
C LEU A 42 8.84 -1.52 -0.07
N LYS A 43 9.60 -0.77 0.75
CA LYS A 43 10.18 -1.29 1.98
C LYS A 43 9.09 -1.79 2.94
N ALA A 44 7.98 -1.07 3.11
CA ALA A 44 6.89 -1.51 3.97
C ALA A 44 6.26 -2.84 3.48
N ILE A 45 6.11 -3.02 2.16
CA ILE A 45 5.61 -4.27 1.57
C ILE A 45 6.61 -5.42 1.80
N ALA A 46 7.91 -5.14 1.63
CA ALA A 46 8.96 -6.12 1.90
C ALA A 46 9.01 -6.50 3.38
N ASP A 47 8.90 -5.54 4.29
CA ASP A 47 8.87 -5.76 5.74
C ASP A 47 7.67 -6.63 6.14
N LEU A 48 6.47 -6.40 5.56
CA LEU A 48 5.32 -7.29 5.74
C LEU A 48 5.59 -8.71 5.23
N ALA A 49 6.30 -8.85 4.12
CA ALA A 49 6.65 -10.17 3.57
C ALA A 49 7.66 -10.95 4.44
N LEU A 50 8.41 -10.27 5.31
CA LEU A 50 9.33 -10.90 6.26
C LEU A 50 8.62 -11.37 7.54
N ILE A 51 7.39 -10.94 7.81
CA ILE A 51 6.61 -11.39 8.96
C ILE A 51 6.15 -12.82 8.70
N ALA A 52 6.63 -13.76 9.52
CA ALA A 52 6.23 -15.16 9.43
C ALA A 52 4.74 -15.34 9.73
N ASP A 53 4.08 -16.21 8.97
CA ASP A 53 2.68 -16.62 9.14
C ASP A 53 1.62 -15.50 9.01
N ILE A 54 1.98 -14.34 8.47
CA ILE A 54 0.99 -13.30 8.19
C ILE A 54 0.03 -13.76 7.08
N GLY A 55 -1.26 -13.74 7.38
CA GLY A 55 -2.31 -14.13 6.46
C GLY A 55 -3.15 -12.95 5.97
N PHE A 56 -4.04 -13.23 5.01
CA PHE A 56 -4.98 -12.23 4.50
C PHE A 56 -5.96 -11.73 5.58
N LEU A 57 -6.35 -12.60 6.52
CA LEU A 57 -7.19 -12.21 7.65
C LEU A 57 -6.49 -11.18 8.54
N ASP A 58 -5.19 -11.33 8.80
CA ASP A 58 -4.42 -10.36 9.56
C ASP A 58 -4.36 -9.02 8.83
N VAL A 59 -4.12 -9.04 7.52
CA VAL A 59 -4.17 -7.84 6.68
C VAL A 59 -5.54 -7.16 6.75
N GLN A 60 -6.63 -7.91 6.67
CA GLN A 60 -7.99 -7.38 6.78
C GLN A 60 -8.26 -6.75 8.15
N PHE A 61 -7.81 -7.38 9.23
CA PHE A 61 -8.00 -6.86 10.59
C PHE A 61 -7.14 -5.63 10.88
N PHE A 62 -5.86 -5.67 10.52
CA PHE A 62 -4.90 -4.67 10.95
C PHE A 62 -4.67 -3.59 9.91
N LEU A 63 -4.59 -3.91 8.62
CA LEU A 63 -4.25 -2.92 7.58
C LEU A 63 -5.48 -2.30 6.91
N PHE A 64 -6.65 -2.93 6.91
CA PHE A 64 -7.90 -2.36 6.38
C PHE A 64 -8.73 -1.59 7.41
N SER A 65 -8.15 -1.27 8.57
CA SER A 65 -8.82 -0.42 9.56
C SER A 65 -9.02 1.01 9.03
N ARG A 66 -10.18 1.60 9.36
CA ARG A 66 -10.49 3.01 9.07
C ARG A 66 -9.65 3.99 9.89
N ASN A 67 -9.06 3.52 10.98
CA ASN A 67 -8.21 4.37 11.81
C ASN A 67 -6.83 4.61 11.16
N HIS A 68 -6.48 3.83 10.14
CA HIS A 68 -5.26 4.04 9.37
C HIS A 68 -5.47 5.00 8.21
N SER A 69 -4.37 5.49 7.65
CA SER A 69 -4.38 6.33 6.46
C SER A 69 -4.70 5.50 5.19
N ALA A 70 -5.16 6.17 4.13
CA ALA A 70 -5.42 5.49 2.86
C ALA A 70 -4.15 4.84 2.27
N ILE A 71 -2.97 5.36 2.61
CA ILE A 71 -1.67 4.79 2.20
C ILE A 71 -1.42 3.45 2.90
N ILE A 72 -1.74 3.32 4.19
CA ILE A 72 -1.65 2.03 4.89
C ILE A 72 -2.63 1.02 4.30
N ASN A 73 -3.87 1.45 4.03
CA ASN A 73 -4.86 0.57 3.39
C ASN A 73 -4.38 0.14 1.98
N LEU A 74 -3.74 1.03 1.23
CA LEU A 74 -3.11 0.72 -0.06
C LEU A 74 -1.98 -0.31 0.08
N ILE A 75 -1.11 -0.18 1.09
CA ILE A 75 -0.04 -1.15 1.37
C ILE A 75 -0.65 -2.53 1.62
N GLY A 76 -1.69 -2.62 2.47
CA GLY A 76 -2.39 -3.87 2.72
C GLY A 76 -3.02 -4.48 1.47
N LEU A 77 -3.63 -3.66 0.61
CA LEU A 77 -4.21 -4.08 -0.66
C LEU A 77 -3.13 -4.67 -1.55
N HIS A 78 -2.04 -3.91 -1.73
CA HIS A 78 -0.97 -4.28 -2.63
C HIS A 78 -0.24 -5.54 -2.17
N TYR A 79 0.04 -5.65 -0.87
CA TYR A 79 0.61 -6.83 -0.24
C TYR A 79 -0.29 -8.07 -0.42
N SER A 80 -1.60 -7.92 -0.24
CA SER A 80 -2.56 -9.02 -0.41
C SER A 80 -2.54 -9.59 -1.83
N ILE A 81 -2.50 -8.72 -2.84
CA ILE A 81 -2.52 -9.14 -4.25
C ILE A 81 -1.16 -9.70 -4.66
N SER A 82 -0.07 -9.00 -4.35
CA SER A 82 1.26 -9.31 -4.91
C SER A 82 2.03 -10.35 -4.11
N SER A 83 1.92 -10.34 -2.77
CA SER A 83 2.69 -11.23 -1.90
C SER A 83 1.86 -12.44 -1.47
N LEU A 84 0.61 -12.22 -1.06
CA LEU A 84 -0.27 -13.31 -0.62
C LEU A 84 -1.05 -13.97 -1.77
N HIS A 85 -0.97 -13.42 -2.99
CA HIS A 85 -1.65 -13.94 -4.18
C HIS A 85 -3.18 -14.06 -4.02
N VAL A 86 -3.77 -13.19 -3.20
CA VAL A 86 -5.22 -13.15 -2.99
C VAL A 86 -5.89 -12.57 -4.24
N PRO A 87 -6.95 -13.21 -4.77
CA PRO A 87 -7.66 -12.69 -5.93
C PRO A 87 -8.15 -11.25 -5.70
N PRO A 88 -7.97 -10.32 -6.66
CA PRO A 88 -8.41 -8.93 -6.49
C PRO A 88 -9.90 -8.79 -6.12
N THR A 89 -10.76 -9.70 -6.57
CA THR A 89 -12.18 -9.75 -6.21
C THR A 89 -12.42 -9.99 -4.72
N GLU A 90 -11.60 -10.82 -4.08
CA GLU A 90 -11.70 -11.08 -2.63
C GLU A 90 -11.13 -9.91 -1.83
N VAL A 91 -10.06 -9.29 -2.31
CA VAL A 91 -9.52 -8.05 -1.71
C VAL A 91 -10.56 -6.92 -1.79
N SER A 92 -11.25 -6.77 -2.93
CA SER A 92 -12.33 -5.80 -3.11
C SER A 92 -13.45 -5.99 -2.08
N LYS A 93 -13.92 -7.23 -1.89
CA LYS A 93 -14.93 -7.56 -0.87
C LYS A 93 -14.47 -7.20 0.55
N ALA A 94 -13.21 -7.50 0.89
CA ALA A 94 -12.65 -7.16 2.19
C ALA A 94 -12.59 -5.63 2.41
N LEU A 95 -12.15 -4.87 1.40
CA LEU A 95 -12.12 -3.41 1.45
C LEU A 95 -13.54 -2.82 1.62
N GLN A 96 -14.54 -3.40 0.97
CA GLN A 96 -15.95 -3.01 1.10
C GLN A 96 -16.49 -3.32 2.50
N ALA A 97 -16.21 -4.53 3.02
CA ALA A 97 -16.62 -4.93 4.37
C ALA A 97 -16.01 -4.01 5.45
N CYS A 98 -14.75 -3.60 5.28
CA CYS A 98 -14.08 -2.64 6.15
C CYS A 98 -14.50 -1.18 5.90
N GLN A 99 -15.29 -0.90 4.85
CA GLN A 99 -15.72 0.42 4.36
C GLN A 99 -14.53 1.37 4.10
N VAL A 100 -13.45 0.84 3.54
CA VAL A 100 -12.28 1.59 3.08
C VAL A 100 -12.16 1.61 1.55
N ALA A 101 -12.99 0.84 0.84
CA ALA A 101 -12.98 0.73 -0.62
C ALA A 101 -13.04 2.09 -1.37
N GLY A 102 -13.79 3.05 -0.85
CA GLY A 102 -13.94 4.39 -1.46
C GLY A 102 -12.77 5.34 -1.19
N ARG A 103 -11.80 4.96 -0.34
CA ARG A 103 -10.65 5.82 -0.03
C ARG A 103 -9.79 6.00 -1.27
N LYS A 104 -9.32 7.21 -1.48
CA LYS A 104 -8.54 7.59 -2.66
C LYS A 104 -7.10 7.88 -2.29
N VAL A 105 -6.21 7.52 -3.19
CA VAL A 105 -4.78 7.82 -3.14
C VAL A 105 -4.39 8.49 -4.45
N CYS A 106 -3.43 9.40 -4.38
CA CYS A 106 -2.84 9.99 -5.58
C CYS A 106 -1.46 9.36 -5.79
N VAL A 107 -1.29 8.78 -6.97
CA VAL A 107 -0.02 8.21 -7.42
C VAL A 107 0.62 9.26 -8.33
N ASN A 108 1.67 9.91 -7.83
CA ASN A 108 2.41 10.93 -8.56
C ASN A 108 3.67 10.31 -9.15
N LEU A 109 3.81 10.46 -10.46
CA LEU A 109 4.95 10.00 -11.23
C LEU A 109 5.66 11.21 -11.83
N LEU A 110 6.88 11.46 -11.38
CA LEU A 110 7.73 12.52 -11.92
C LEU A 110 8.82 11.88 -12.78
N LYS A 111 8.79 12.13 -14.09
CA LYS A 111 9.80 11.71 -15.04
C LYS A 111 10.78 12.87 -15.26
N LEU A 112 12.00 12.74 -14.77
CA LEU A 112 13.06 13.72 -14.94
C LEU A 112 13.43 13.90 -16.42
N GLY A 113 13.75 15.13 -16.78
CA GLY A 113 14.24 15.46 -18.11
C GLY A 113 15.58 14.79 -18.39
N ARG A 114 15.67 14.10 -19.53
CA ARG A 114 16.95 13.57 -20.04
C ARG A 114 17.72 14.66 -20.78
N TRP A 115 19.04 14.54 -20.80
CA TRP A 115 19.88 15.36 -21.68
C TRP A 115 19.77 14.85 -23.11
N PHE A 116 19.49 15.75 -24.05
CA PHE A 116 19.36 15.44 -25.47
C PHE A 116 19.99 16.58 -26.29
N TYR A 117 21.00 16.25 -27.09
CA TYR A 117 21.78 17.22 -27.89
C TYR A 117 22.23 18.48 -27.11
N GLY A 118 22.71 18.32 -25.88
CA GLY A 118 23.20 19.44 -25.06
C GLY A 118 22.13 20.27 -24.37
N PHE A 119 20.84 19.92 -24.51
CA PHE A 119 19.73 20.54 -23.78
C PHE A 119 19.14 19.55 -22.79
N ARG A 120 18.78 20.02 -21.58
CA ARG A 120 17.99 19.23 -20.64
C ARG A 120 16.52 19.35 -21.02
N LEU A 121 15.89 18.23 -21.36
CA LEU A 121 14.44 18.18 -21.59
C LEU A 121 13.68 18.55 -20.30
N ARG A 122 12.42 18.97 -20.42
CA ARG A 122 11.61 19.32 -19.25
C ARG A 122 11.23 18.06 -18.47
N ASP A 123 11.15 18.18 -17.15
CA ASP A 123 10.57 17.13 -16.32
C ASP A 123 9.05 17.00 -16.63
N GLU A 124 8.57 15.78 -16.78
CA GLU A 124 7.16 15.45 -17.01
C GLU A 124 6.53 14.99 -15.69
N HIS A 125 5.36 15.51 -15.35
CA HIS A 125 4.63 15.12 -14.15
C HIS A 125 3.28 14.53 -14.52
N GLU A 126 3.00 13.33 -14.01
CA GLU A 126 1.74 12.64 -14.17
C GLU A 126 1.17 12.32 -12.78
N SER A 127 -0.09 12.65 -12.54
CA SER A 127 -0.78 12.35 -11.28
C SER A 127 -2.04 11.56 -11.58
N ARG A 128 -2.20 10.42 -10.91
CA ARG A 128 -3.38 9.56 -11.03
C ARG A 128 -4.06 9.46 -9.67
N LYS A 129 -5.24 10.07 -9.52
CA LYS A 129 -6.13 9.90 -8.35
C LYS A 129 -6.97 8.64 -8.59
N ILE A 130 -6.85 7.65 -7.71
CA ILE A 130 -7.51 6.34 -7.86
C ILE A 130 -8.09 5.88 -6.52
N SER A 131 -9.24 5.23 -6.53
CA SER A 131 -9.80 4.61 -5.33
C SER A 131 -9.21 3.22 -5.05
N LEU A 132 -9.25 2.78 -3.79
CA LEU A 132 -8.82 1.41 -3.44
C LEU A 132 -9.66 0.35 -4.16
N ASN A 133 -10.94 0.61 -4.42
CA ASN A 133 -11.78 -0.29 -5.20
C ASN A 133 -11.36 -0.35 -6.68
N GLU A 134 -11.07 0.79 -7.31
CA GLU A 134 -10.59 0.85 -8.70
C GLU A 134 -9.27 0.10 -8.88
N LEU A 135 -8.40 0.11 -7.86
CA LEU A 135 -7.14 -0.67 -7.86
C LEU A 135 -7.34 -2.18 -7.95
N THR A 136 -8.51 -2.69 -7.58
CA THR A 136 -8.85 -4.13 -7.70
C THR A 136 -9.42 -4.51 -9.08
N MET A 137 -9.69 -3.52 -9.94
CA MET A 137 -10.21 -3.72 -11.29
C MET A 137 -9.08 -3.77 -12.33
N SER A 138 -9.42 -4.08 -13.58
CA SER A 138 -8.46 -4.19 -14.69
C SER A 138 -7.64 -2.91 -14.91
N GLU A 139 -8.26 -1.74 -14.81
CA GLU A 139 -7.61 -0.43 -14.98
C GLU A 139 -6.61 -0.16 -13.86
N GLY A 140 -6.89 -0.66 -12.65
CA GLY A 140 -6.04 -0.57 -11.48
C GLY A 140 -4.76 -1.39 -11.55
N ALA A 141 -4.75 -2.46 -12.36
CA ALA A 141 -3.62 -3.36 -12.49
C ALA A 141 -2.36 -2.66 -13.03
N GLU A 142 -2.52 -1.69 -13.93
CA GLU A 142 -1.40 -0.89 -14.45
C GLU A 142 -0.78 -0.04 -13.33
N VAL A 143 -1.61 0.59 -12.49
CA VAL A 143 -1.14 1.41 -11.37
C VAL A 143 -0.43 0.55 -10.33
N LEU A 144 -0.96 -0.64 -10.01
CA LEU A 144 -0.28 -1.59 -9.15
C LEU A 144 1.04 -2.08 -9.75
N ALA A 145 1.13 -2.29 -11.06
CA ALA A 145 2.38 -2.65 -11.72
C ALA A 145 3.42 -1.53 -11.63
N ILE A 146 3.02 -0.25 -11.73
CA ILE A 146 3.89 0.91 -11.51
C ILE A 146 4.37 0.94 -10.05
N LEU A 147 3.46 0.75 -9.09
CA LEU A 147 3.78 0.71 -7.66
C LEU A 147 4.75 -0.44 -7.32
N ASN A 148 4.55 -1.63 -7.88
CA ASN A 148 5.41 -2.80 -7.69
C ASN A 148 6.81 -2.59 -8.25
N ARG A 149 6.89 -1.96 -9.42
CA ARG A 149 8.18 -1.65 -10.08
C ARG A 149 8.95 -0.57 -9.32
N GLY A 150 8.23 0.38 -8.69
CA GLY A 150 8.84 1.53 -8.04
C GLY A 150 9.54 2.47 -9.01
N ALA A 151 10.58 3.14 -8.53
CA ALA A 151 11.45 3.99 -9.34
C ALA A 151 12.38 3.15 -10.24
N VAL A 152 11.96 2.86 -11.48
CA VAL A 152 12.80 2.13 -12.44
C VAL A 152 13.61 3.10 -13.29
N HIS A 153 14.95 2.97 -13.25
CA HIS A 153 15.95 3.69 -14.06
C HIS A 153 15.89 5.22 -14.02
N GLU A 154 16.71 5.80 -13.14
CA GLU A 154 17.27 7.18 -13.06
C GLU A 154 16.33 8.39 -13.22
N VAL A 155 15.06 8.17 -13.54
CA VAL A 155 14.22 9.23 -14.10
C VAL A 155 12.85 9.29 -13.45
N PHE A 156 12.38 8.26 -12.74
CA PHE A 156 11.02 8.28 -12.17
C PHE A 156 11.03 8.41 -10.64
N ARG A 157 10.42 9.48 -10.12
CA ARG A 157 10.07 9.59 -8.68
C ARG A 157 8.59 9.27 -8.52
N LEU A 158 8.31 8.21 -7.77
CA LEU A 158 6.97 7.75 -7.47
C LEU A 158 6.63 8.13 -6.03
N ARG A 159 5.53 8.87 -5.87
CA ARG A 159 5.06 9.36 -4.56
C ARG A 159 3.59 9.06 -4.40
N VAL A 160 3.22 8.39 -3.32
CA VAL A 160 1.82 8.15 -2.96
C VAL A 160 1.42 9.24 -1.97
N SER A 161 0.39 10.02 -2.29
CA SER A 161 -0.18 10.98 -1.34
C SER A 161 -1.61 10.63 -1.00
N LEU A 162 -2.05 11.08 0.18
CA LEU A 162 -3.47 11.11 0.48
C LEU A 162 -4.14 12.00 -0.56
N ALA A 163 -5.22 11.50 -1.15
CA ALA A 163 -6.10 12.37 -1.90
C ALA A 163 -6.96 13.07 -0.85
N ASP A 164 -6.87 14.40 -0.78
CA ASP A 164 -7.69 15.18 0.15
C ASP A 164 -9.16 14.74 0.06
N MET A 165 -9.76 14.61 1.23
CA MET A 165 -11.20 14.49 1.38
C MET A 165 -11.77 15.82 0.89
N ASP A 166 -12.15 15.88 -0.38
CA ASP A 166 -13.10 16.89 -0.83
C ASP A 166 -14.35 16.70 0.07
N GLU A 167 -14.60 17.64 0.98
CA GLU A 167 -15.80 17.73 1.83
C GLU A 167 -17.10 17.68 1.01
#